data_AF-A0A6J1TB59-F1
#
_entry.id   AF-A0A6J1TB59-F1
#
_cell.length_a   1.000
_cell.length_b   1.000
_cell.length_c   1.000
_cell.angle_alpha   90.00
_cell.angle_beta   90.00
_cell.angle_gamma   90.00
#
_symmetry.space_group_name_H-M   'P 1'
#
loop_
_entity.id
_entity.type
_entity.pdbx_description
1 polymer ?
#
loop_
_entity_poly.entity_id
_entity_poly.type
_entity_poly.pdbx_seq_one_letter_code
_entity_poly.pdbx_strand_id
1 'polypeptide(L)'
;MSRNFIDTELLCDICFVQFDLNNHRPKSLPCGHTICIECVQNPALGKKCPTCRKDLTADPGSLPDNILAIRMIEKDGAPPRKVARKEDTKMQQLQRGVEAGRKVVQQLREVVPMAVAALNRQLVSSVASLRQIEEAFDKLKQVAAGSEGTTPDLTAEQLQLVAQLEDSLRLLTTNKCSVVAEEGAGVAAWKASVLLGPIDHILRPLLLLLRASGQLTKVDNGAVAVPSAASVAPPRLSTLYIEHKDIDDDGHLKVNDILRNGLRWRNIRTINNLKGRDSEKLLRVMARHVEELKIVGLAGPSLMKEVQKMSSLKKVIVKCDRNLVDYPDLPLQLEELSISFPSENQLRCLRRMPMLRSLMVENYQCPNVFLTPSQHGALLWLGVCLNENHKSTMLSLIRAFAASLQELQIFCGTNEDDFPSFFFPDLGEDLAECSLEALRRLVLNRGSTSECTDGYACLLQRQTIRDVLHSSVDVLCGGCQSSSVLA
;
A
#
# COMPACT_ATOMS: atom_id res chain seq x y z
N MET A 1 12.48 10.79 -25.77
CA MET A 1 12.59 12.16 -26.30
C MET A 1 12.24 13.14 -25.21
N SER A 2 13.25 13.71 -24.56
CA SER A 2 13.12 14.71 -23.50
C SER A 2 12.57 16.01 -24.05
N ARG A 3 11.51 16.55 -23.44
CA ARG A 3 11.20 17.99 -23.60
C ARG A 3 12.21 18.76 -22.76
N ASN A 4 13.36 19.03 -23.38
CA ASN A 4 14.26 20.09 -22.96
C ASN A 4 13.44 21.39 -23.00
N PHE A 5 13.14 21.97 -21.84
CA PHE A 5 12.94 23.41 -21.77
C PHE A 5 14.27 24.02 -22.23
N ILE A 6 14.29 24.54 -23.46
CA ILE A 6 15.41 25.33 -23.95
C ILE A 6 15.41 26.59 -23.09
N ASP A 7 16.30 26.64 -22.11
CA ASP A 7 16.71 27.90 -21.52
C ASP A 7 17.34 28.70 -22.68
N THR A 8 16.54 29.59 -23.27
CA THR A 8 16.96 30.31 -24.48
C THR A 8 17.71 31.54 -24.00
N GLU A 9 18.99 31.37 -23.70
CA GLU A 9 19.86 32.48 -23.30
C GLU A 9 19.83 33.55 -24.40
N LEU A 10 19.35 34.76 -24.07
CA LEU A 10 19.27 35.90 -25.00
C LEU A 10 20.66 36.52 -25.19
N LEU A 11 21.52 35.84 -25.94
CA LEU A 11 22.90 36.26 -26.22
C LEU A 11 23.02 36.84 -27.63
N CYS A 12 24.00 37.74 -27.80
CA CYS A 12 24.42 38.21 -29.11
C CYS A 12 25.27 37.14 -29.81
N ASP A 13 24.90 36.75 -31.03
CA ASP A 13 25.63 35.71 -31.81
C ASP A 13 27.05 36.10 -32.24
N ILE A 14 27.48 37.34 -31.98
CA ILE A 14 28.80 37.86 -32.39
C ILE A 14 29.76 37.99 -31.23
N CYS A 15 29.34 38.68 -30.16
CA CYS A 15 30.17 38.83 -28.95
C CYS A 15 29.85 37.81 -27.87
N PHE A 16 28.79 37.02 -28.01
CA PHE A 16 28.29 36.05 -27.02
C PHE A 16 27.93 36.66 -25.67
N VAL A 17 27.76 37.99 -25.61
CA VAL A 17 27.32 38.71 -24.40
C VAL A 17 25.79 38.77 -24.39
N GLN A 18 25.21 38.67 -23.20
CA GLN A 18 23.77 38.76 -22.97
C GLN A 18 23.23 40.13 -23.40
N PHE A 19 22.09 40.12 -24.09
CA PHE A 19 21.41 41.34 -24.49
C PHE A 19 20.92 42.12 -23.27
N ASP A 20 21.08 43.44 -23.31
CA ASP A 20 20.61 44.37 -22.28
C ASP A 20 19.87 45.57 -22.92
N LEU A 21 19.38 46.52 -22.13
CA LEU A 21 18.70 47.72 -22.65
C LEU A 21 19.66 48.89 -22.94
N ASN A 22 20.96 48.68 -22.74
CA ASN A 22 22.01 49.70 -22.79
C ASN A 22 22.99 49.39 -23.95
N ASN A 23 24.14 48.81 -23.62
CA ASN A 23 25.28 48.64 -24.51
C ASN A 23 25.13 47.40 -25.41
N HIS A 24 24.44 46.37 -24.94
CA HIS A 24 24.17 45.15 -25.68
C HIS A 24 22.72 45.12 -26.19
N ARG A 25 22.19 46.26 -26.62
CA ARG A 25 20.80 46.36 -27.07
C ARG A 25 20.54 45.60 -28.38
N PRO A 26 19.58 44.67 -28.44
CA PRO A 26 19.36 43.80 -29.61
C PRO A 26 18.75 44.57 -30.79
N LYS A 27 19.49 44.61 -31.92
CA LYS A 27 19.09 45.30 -33.15
C LYS A 27 18.68 44.28 -34.21
N SER A 28 17.55 44.53 -34.87
CA SER A 28 17.07 43.70 -35.97
C SER A 28 17.71 44.16 -37.28
N LEU A 29 18.51 43.28 -37.89
CA LEU A 29 19.06 43.52 -39.22
C LEU A 29 17.95 43.38 -40.28
N PRO A 30 18.09 43.99 -41.49
CA PRO A 30 17.11 43.87 -42.58
C PRO A 30 16.83 42.42 -43.03
N CYS A 31 17.75 41.51 -42.72
CA CYS A 31 17.63 40.09 -43.01
C CYS A 31 16.86 39.29 -41.93
N GLY A 32 16.49 39.91 -40.80
CA GLY A 32 15.81 39.27 -39.67
C GLY A 32 16.72 38.76 -38.55
N HIS A 33 18.04 38.66 -38.78
CA HIS A 33 18.97 38.30 -37.70
C HIS A 33 19.09 39.43 -36.67
N THR A 34 19.43 39.07 -35.43
CA THR A 34 19.54 40.01 -34.32
C THR A 34 20.96 39.97 -33.75
N ILE A 35 21.61 41.13 -33.64
CA ILE A 35 22.91 41.27 -32.95
C ILE A 35 22.88 42.55 -32.10
N CYS A 36 23.82 42.72 -31.17
CA CYS A 36 23.79 43.88 -30.27
C CYS A 36 24.27 45.17 -30.96
N ILE A 37 23.85 46.32 -30.43
CA ILE A 37 24.18 47.63 -30.98
C ILE A 37 25.69 47.90 -31.04
N GLU A 38 26.46 47.47 -30.04
CA GLU A 38 27.93 47.55 -30.08
C GLU A 38 28.53 46.76 -31.24
N CYS A 39 28.03 45.54 -31.51
CA CYS A 39 28.49 44.73 -32.64
C CYS A 39 28.08 45.33 -33.97
N VAL A 40 26.87 45.91 -34.07
CA VAL A 40 26.40 46.65 -35.26
C VAL A 40 27.30 47.86 -35.56
N GLN A 41 27.72 48.58 -34.52
CA GLN A 41 28.54 49.79 -34.66
C GLN A 41 30.04 49.51 -34.81
N ASN A 42 30.47 48.25 -34.64
CA ASN A 42 31.87 47.88 -34.81
C ASN A 42 32.30 48.05 -36.28
N PRO A 43 33.31 48.89 -36.57
CA PRO A 43 33.79 49.12 -37.95
C PRO A 43 34.25 47.84 -38.65
N ALA A 44 34.65 46.81 -37.90
CA ALA A 44 35.08 45.52 -38.44
C ALA A 44 33.93 44.65 -39.00
N LEU A 45 32.67 44.95 -38.66
CA LEU A 45 31.51 44.17 -39.14
C LEU A 45 31.30 44.32 -40.66
N GLY A 46 31.70 45.47 -41.22
CA GLY A 46 31.46 45.81 -42.62
C GLY A 46 29.98 46.07 -42.93
N LYS A 47 29.64 46.13 -44.23
CA LYS A 47 28.25 46.42 -44.69
C LYS A 47 27.41 45.16 -44.90
N LYS A 48 27.73 44.04 -44.26
CA LYS A 48 27.04 42.75 -44.46
C LYS A 48 26.68 42.10 -43.14
N CYS A 49 25.56 41.40 -43.11
CA CYS A 49 25.17 40.58 -41.97
C CYS A 49 26.20 39.47 -41.75
N PRO A 50 26.73 39.29 -40.53
CA PRO A 50 27.72 38.25 -40.24
C PRO A 50 27.15 36.83 -40.37
N THR A 51 25.86 36.65 -40.09
CA THR A 51 25.20 35.33 -40.10
C THR A 51 24.82 34.88 -41.51
N CYS A 52 24.26 35.77 -42.33
CA CYS A 52 23.72 35.42 -43.65
C CYS A 52 24.31 36.19 -44.84
N ARG A 53 25.28 37.09 -44.58
CA ARG A 53 26.04 37.87 -45.58
C ARG A 53 25.23 38.82 -46.48
N LYS A 54 23.95 39.04 -46.19
CA LYS A 54 23.11 40.05 -46.87
C LYS A 54 23.58 41.47 -46.54
N ASP A 55 23.50 42.37 -47.51
CA ASP A 55 23.94 43.76 -47.34
C ASP A 55 23.06 44.54 -46.35
N LEU A 56 23.71 45.35 -45.52
CA LEU A 56 23.12 46.28 -44.57
C LEU A 56 23.01 47.64 -45.26
N THR A 57 21.84 47.93 -45.83
CA THR A 57 21.58 49.18 -46.56
C THR A 57 21.26 50.37 -45.66
N ALA A 58 21.14 50.15 -44.35
CA ALA A 58 20.82 51.17 -43.36
C ALA A 58 22.05 51.50 -42.50
N ASP A 59 22.12 52.75 -42.02
CA ASP A 59 23.16 53.19 -41.09
C ASP A 59 23.07 52.36 -39.78
N PRO A 60 24.19 51.82 -39.27
CA PRO A 60 24.23 50.98 -38.07
C PRO A 60 23.47 51.54 -36.85
N GLY A 61 23.49 52.86 -36.65
CA GLY A 61 22.78 53.52 -35.54
C GLY A 61 21.26 53.61 -35.74
N SER A 62 20.77 53.46 -36.97
CA SER A 62 19.37 53.65 -37.37
C SER A 62 18.56 52.36 -37.43
N LEU A 63 19.18 51.19 -37.22
CA LEU A 63 18.47 49.91 -37.26
C LEU A 63 17.39 49.85 -36.16
N PRO A 64 16.24 49.19 -36.39
CA PRO A 64 15.22 49.04 -35.37
C PRO A 64 15.63 48.03 -34.31
N ASP A 65 15.07 48.17 -33.12
CA ASP A 65 15.25 47.21 -32.03
C ASP A 65 14.41 45.96 -32.26
N ASN A 66 14.93 44.82 -31.80
CA ASN A 66 14.11 43.63 -31.67
C ASN A 66 13.19 43.78 -30.45
N ILE A 67 11.99 44.32 -30.68
CA ILE A 67 11.01 44.61 -29.62
C ILE A 67 10.61 43.36 -28.83
N LEU A 68 10.67 42.16 -29.43
CA LEU A 68 10.39 40.92 -28.70
C LEU A 68 11.50 40.61 -27.69
N ALA A 69 12.76 40.71 -28.11
CA ALA A 69 13.91 40.54 -27.22
C ALA A 69 13.94 41.63 -26.13
N ILE A 70 13.64 42.89 -26.48
CA ILE A 70 13.51 43.99 -25.52
C ILE A 70 12.41 43.70 -24.49
N ARG A 71 11.22 43.24 -24.91
CA ARG A 71 10.13 42.90 -23.97
C ARG A 71 10.47 41.72 -23.07
N MET A 72 11.30 40.79 -23.53
CA MET A 72 11.81 39.70 -22.70
C MET A 72 12.78 40.24 -21.64
N ILE A 73 13.70 41.12 -22.02
CA ILE A 73 14.63 41.80 -21.09
C ILE A 73 13.89 42.72 -20.11
N GLU A 74 12.87 43.45 -20.57
CA GLU A 74 12.04 44.33 -19.72
C GLU A 74 11.13 43.56 -18.75
N LYS A 75 10.68 42.35 -19.13
CA LYS A 75 10.00 41.43 -18.20
C LYS A 75 10.93 40.97 -17.07
N ASP A 76 12.22 40.87 -17.33
CA ASP A 76 13.26 40.58 -16.34
C ASP A 76 13.74 41.85 -15.59
N GLY A 77 13.50 43.04 -16.14
CA GLY A 77 14.02 44.33 -15.65
C GLY A 77 13.04 45.25 -14.91
N ALA A 78 11.83 44.81 -14.54
CA ALA A 78 10.90 45.64 -13.78
C ALA A 78 11.41 45.92 -12.34
N PRO A 79 11.23 47.15 -11.78
CA PRO A 79 11.61 47.46 -10.40
C PRO A 79 10.79 46.60 -9.40
N PRO A 80 11.36 46.31 -8.22
CA PRO A 80 11.00 45.12 -7.45
C PRO A 80 9.62 45.27 -6.81
N ARG A 81 8.62 44.58 -7.36
CA ARG A 81 7.52 44.07 -6.52
C ARG A 81 8.08 42.90 -5.72
N LYS A 82 8.77 43.19 -4.61
CA LYS A 82 9.20 42.26 -3.53
C LYS A 82 9.08 40.77 -3.91
N VAL A 83 9.89 40.28 -4.85
CA VAL A 83 10.04 38.83 -5.04
C VAL A 83 11.13 38.42 -4.08
N ALA A 84 10.75 37.80 -2.98
CA ALA A 84 11.68 37.24 -2.03
C ALA A 84 12.59 36.23 -2.76
N ARG A 85 13.83 36.66 -3.06
CA ARG A 85 15.07 35.92 -2.79
C ARG A 85 14.94 34.39 -3.01
N LYS A 86 14.67 33.90 -4.22
CA LYS A 86 14.50 32.43 -4.45
C LYS A 86 15.79 31.63 -4.21
N GLU A 87 16.97 32.18 -4.52
CA GLU A 87 18.26 31.54 -4.22
C GLU A 87 18.58 31.56 -2.73
N ASP A 88 18.36 32.69 -2.05
CA ASP A 88 18.44 32.73 -0.58
C ASP A 88 17.37 31.85 0.07
N THR A 89 16.21 31.64 -0.54
CA THR A 89 15.18 30.75 0.05
C THR A 89 15.62 29.29 -0.04
N LYS A 90 16.20 28.86 -1.18
CA LYS A 90 16.77 27.51 -1.32
C LYS A 90 18.02 27.33 -0.45
N MET A 91 18.90 28.34 -0.39
CA MET A 91 20.10 28.33 0.46
C MET A 91 19.73 28.34 1.95
N GLN A 92 18.75 29.14 2.37
CA GLN A 92 18.22 29.15 3.73
C GLN A 92 17.46 27.87 4.05
N GLN A 93 16.72 27.28 3.11
CA GLN A 93 16.07 25.99 3.30
C GLN A 93 17.10 24.88 3.46
N LEU A 94 18.16 24.88 2.66
CA LEU A 94 19.27 23.94 2.79
C LEU A 94 20.02 24.14 4.10
N GLN A 95 20.29 25.39 4.51
CA GLN A 95 20.95 25.70 5.77
C GLN A 95 20.10 25.30 6.98
N ARG A 96 18.78 25.53 6.94
CA ARG A 96 17.84 25.02 7.95
C ARG A 96 17.79 23.50 7.97
N GLY A 97 17.84 22.86 6.80
CA GLY A 97 17.89 21.39 6.67
C GLY A 97 19.19 20.81 7.25
N VAL A 98 20.33 21.46 7.00
CA VAL A 98 21.63 21.06 7.57
C VAL A 98 21.64 21.23 9.09
N GLU A 99 21.13 22.34 9.61
CA GLU A 99 21.04 22.57 11.06
C GLU A 99 20.08 21.59 11.73
N ALA A 100 18.91 21.35 11.13
CA ALA A 100 17.97 20.32 11.60
C ALA A 100 18.63 18.92 11.56
N GLY A 101 19.35 18.59 10.49
CA GLY A 101 20.10 17.33 10.37
C GLY A 101 21.18 17.19 11.45
N ARG A 102 21.94 18.27 11.75
CA ARG A 102 22.92 18.27 12.85
C ARG A 102 22.25 18.03 14.19
N LYS A 103 21.13 18.68 14.46
CA LYS A 103 20.36 18.47 15.70
C LYS A 103 19.80 17.06 15.81
N VAL A 104 19.27 16.49 14.72
CA VAL A 104 18.80 15.10 14.69
C VAL A 104 19.96 14.15 14.99
N VAL A 105 21.12 14.32 14.34
CA VAL A 105 22.30 13.48 14.61
C VAL A 105 22.78 13.63 16.04
N GLN A 106 22.78 14.84 16.60
CA GLN A 106 23.15 15.07 18.00
C GLN A 106 22.17 14.37 18.95
N GLN A 107 20.87 14.55 18.75
CA GLN A 107 19.84 13.90 19.57
C GLN A 107 19.94 12.37 19.47
N LEU A 108 20.14 11.82 18.27
CA LEU A 108 20.35 10.38 18.08
C LEU A 108 21.60 9.86 18.80
N ARG A 109 22.70 10.62 18.77
CA ARG A 109 23.93 10.27 19.53
C ARG A 109 23.72 10.27 21.03
N GLU A 110 22.80 11.06 21.55
CA GLU A 110 22.44 11.10 22.97
C GLU A 110 21.46 9.98 23.33
N VAL A 111 20.37 9.80 22.58
CA VAL A 111 19.29 8.86 22.94
C VAL A 111 19.61 7.40 22.63
N VAL A 112 20.40 7.11 21.59
CA VAL A 112 20.70 5.71 21.19
C VAL A 112 21.49 4.98 22.27
N PRO A 113 22.60 5.51 22.83
CA PRO A 113 23.30 4.85 23.93
C PRO A 113 22.43 4.65 25.17
N MET A 114 21.54 5.60 25.49
CA MET A 114 20.61 5.49 26.61
C MET A 114 19.61 4.34 26.41
N ALA A 115 19.03 4.23 25.21
CA ALA A 115 18.13 3.13 24.85
C ALA A 115 18.83 1.76 24.91
N VAL A 116 20.05 1.66 24.36
CA VAL A 116 20.85 0.43 24.41
C VAL A 116 21.19 0.05 25.86
N ALA A 117 21.55 1.02 26.71
CA ALA A 117 21.82 0.77 28.13
C ALA A 117 20.57 0.28 28.87
N ALA A 118 19.39 0.84 28.59
CA ALA A 118 18.13 0.40 29.18
C ALA A 118 17.79 -1.04 28.78
N LEU A 119 17.94 -1.37 27.49
CA LEU A 119 17.74 -2.73 26.97
C LEU A 119 18.70 -3.75 27.61
N ASN A 120 19.98 -3.38 27.74
CA ASN A 120 20.97 -4.23 28.40
C ASN A 120 20.65 -4.47 29.88
N ARG A 121 20.20 -3.45 30.61
CA ARG A 121 19.75 -3.60 32.00
C ARG A 121 18.56 -4.56 32.11
N GLN A 122 17.60 -4.46 31.20
CA GLN A 122 16.45 -5.36 31.16
C GLN A 122 16.85 -6.80 30.87
N LEU A 123 17.79 -7.03 29.95
CA LEU A 123 18.34 -8.35 29.67
C LEU A 123 19.01 -8.94 30.91
N VAL A 124 19.88 -8.17 31.57
CA VAL A 124 20.56 -8.61 32.81
C VAL A 124 19.55 -8.96 33.91
N SER A 125 18.52 -8.12 34.11
CA SER A 125 17.45 -8.39 35.08
C SER A 125 16.69 -9.67 34.75
N SER A 126 16.35 -9.90 33.48
CA SER A 126 15.61 -11.10 33.06
C SER A 126 16.42 -12.37 33.24
N VAL A 127 17.74 -12.32 32.98
CA VAL A 127 18.67 -13.42 33.24
C VAL A 127 18.79 -13.71 34.74
N ALA A 128 18.82 -12.67 35.58
CA ALA A 128 18.84 -12.85 37.04
C ALA A 128 17.54 -13.50 37.55
N SER A 129 16.37 -13.04 37.07
CA SER A 129 15.08 -13.65 37.41
C SER A 129 14.96 -15.11 36.95
N LEU A 130 15.48 -15.44 35.77
CA LEU A 130 15.51 -16.82 35.28
C LEU A 130 16.34 -17.72 36.21
N ARG A 131 17.55 -17.30 36.57
CA ARG A 131 18.42 -18.05 37.50
C ARG A 131 17.73 -18.33 38.84
N GLN A 132 17.01 -17.35 39.39
CA GLN A 132 16.28 -17.52 40.65
C GLN A 132 15.18 -18.59 40.54
N ILE A 133 14.48 -18.66 39.41
CA ILE A 133 13.44 -19.68 39.17
C ILE A 133 14.06 -21.06 38.92
N GLU A 134 15.15 -21.13 38.15
CA GLU A 134 15.87 -22.38 37.91
C GLU A 134 16.41 -22.96 39.22
N GLU A 135 17.03 -22.15 40.08
CA GLU A 135 17.49 -22.58 41.41
C GLU A 135 16.34 -23.04 42.32
N ALA A 136 15.19 -22.36 42.28
CA ALA A 136 14.01 -22.77 43.02
C ALA A 136 13.45 -24.11 42.51
N PHE A 137 13.43 -24.30 41.20
CA PHE A 137 12.97 -25.52 40.55
C PHE A 137 13.87 -26.72 40.84
N ASP A 138 15.19 -26.52 40.84
CA ASP A 138 16.15 -27.58 41.18
C ASP A 138 16.06 -27.98 42.66
N LYS A 139 15.82 -27.03 43.57
CA LYS A 139 15.51 -27.34 44.98
C LYS A 139 14.25 -28.19 45.13
N LEU A 140 13.18 -27.89 44.37
CA LEU A 140 11.95 -28.69 44.38
C LEU A 140 12.16 -30.11 43.86
N LYS A 141 12.96 -30.27 42.79
CA LYS A 141 13.32 -31.60 42.26
C LYS A 141 14.09 -32.44 43.27
N GLN A 142 15.04 -31.83 43.99
CA GLN A 142 15.81 -32.55 45.01
C GLN A 142 14.95 -33.00 46.20
N VAL A 143 13.94 -32.21 46.59
CA VAL A 143 12.98 -32.62 47.65
C VAL A 143 12.04 -33.72 47.16
N ALA A 144 11.56 -33.65 45.90
CA ALA A 144 10.71 -34.68 45.30
C ALA A 144 11.42 -36.05 45.16
N ALA A 145 12.75 -36.06 45.08
CA ALA A 145 13.55 -37.28 45.03
C ALA A 145 13.86 -37.88 46.43
N GLY A 146 13.53 -37.19 47.53
CA GLY A 146 14.02 -37.53 48.88
C GLY A 146 12.98 -37.68 49.99
N SER A 147 11.67 -37.47 49.77
CA SER A 147 10.66 -37.60 50.84
C SER A 147 9.27 -37.96 50.34
N GLU A 148 8.68 -39.02 50.91
CA GLU A 148 7.23 -39.24 50.90
C GLU A 148 6.58 -38.28 51.91
N GLY A 149 5.78 -37.34 51.40
CA GLY A 149 4.85 -36.56 52.22
C GLY A 149 5.33 -35.16 52.59
N THR A 150 5.38 -34.27 51.59
CA THR A 150 4.88 -32.87 51.58
C THR A 150 5.64 -32.13 50.48
N THR A 151 4.96 -31.79 49.39
CA THR A 151 5.52 -30.97 48.31
C THR A 151 5.81 -29.56 48.86
N PRO A 152 7.05 -29.04 48.77
CA PRO A 152 7.30 -27.64 49.11
C PRO A 152 6.54 -26.77 48.12
N ASP A 153 5.68 -25.88 48.64
CA ASP A 153 4.94 -24.95 47.80
C ASP A 153 5.86 -23.80 47.37
N LEU A 154 5.73 -23.33 46.14
CA LEU A 154 6.48 -22.17 45.65
C LEU A 154 6.05 -20.93 46.45
N THR A 155 6.99 -20.06 46.81
CA THR A 155 6.61 -18.81 47.49
C THR A 155 5.78 -17.93 46.55
N ALA A 156 4.89 -17.10 47.10
CA ALA A 156 4.09 -16.16 46.32
C ALA A 156 4.97 -15.26 45.42
N GLU A 157 6.15 -14.89 45.91
CA GLU A 157 7.15 -14.12 45.16
C GLU A 157 7.71 -14.89 43.96
N GLN A 158 7.99 -16.19 44.11
CA GLN A 158 8.46 -17.04 43.02
C GLN A 158 7.38 -17.26 41.97
N LEU A 159 6.13 -17.50 42.39
CA LEU A 159 4.98 -17.62 41.49
C LEU A 159 4.72 -16.32 40.72
N GLN A 160 4.87 -15.18 41.38
CA GLN A 160 4.76 -13.86 40.74
C GLN A 160 5.88 -13.64 39.71
N LEU A 161 7.12 -14.05 40.03
CA LEU A 161 8.25 -13.94 39.11
C LEU A 161 8.07 -14.82 37.87
N VAL A 162 7.54 -16.04 38.04
CA VAL A 162 7.19 -16.95 36.93
C VAL A 162 6.13 -16.32 36.04
N ALA A 163 5.04 -15.82 36.62
CA ALA A 163 3.98 -15.13 35.87
C ALA A 163 4.50 -13.90 35.11
N GLN A 164 5.45 -13.15 35.71
CA GLN A 164 6.10 -12.02 35.06
C GLN A 164 6.92 -12.45 33.84
N LEU A 165 7.70 -13.52 33.92
CA LEU A 165 8.49 -14.04 32.80
C LEU A 165 7.60 -14.62 31.69
N GLU A 166 6.54 -15.36 32.03
CA GLU A 166 5.57 -15.87 31.06
C GLU A 166 4.88 -14.75 30.27
N ASP A 167 4.42 -13.71 30.97
CA ASP A 167 3.83 -12.53 30.32
C ASP A 167 4.85 -11.75 29.47
N SER A 168 6.13 -11.72 29.88
CA SER A 168 7.19 -11.11 29.08
C SER A 168 7.47 -11.90 27.80
N LEU A 169 7.48 -13.23 27.88
CA LEU A 169 7.58 -14.10 26.71
C LEU A 169 6.38 -13.92 25.77
N ARG A 170 5.16 -13.80 26.30
CA ARG A 170 3.96 -13.51 25.51
C ARG A 170 4.09 -12.19 24.76
N LEU A 171 4.60 -11.13 25.40
CA LEU A 171 4.85 -9.84 24.74
C LEU A 171 5.90 -9.95 23.63
N LEU A 172 7.00 -10.68 23.85
CA LEU A 172 8.04 -10.90 22.84
C LEU A 172 7.58 -11.75 21.66
N THR A 173 6.61 -12.64 21.86
CA THR A 173 6.08 -13.54 20.81
C THR A 173 4.78 -13.05 20.20
N THR A 174 4.28 -11.88 20.62
CA THR A 174 3.05 -11.29 20.08
C THR A 174 3.25 -10.83 18.63
N ASN A 175 2.32 -11.23 17.76
CA ASN A 175 2.33 -10.90 16.34
C ASN A 175 1.38 -9.74 15.99
N LYS A 176 0.65 -9.23 16.98
CA LYS A 176 -0.33 -8.14 16.81
C LYS A 176 -0.37 -7.29 18.07
N CYS A 177 -0.01 -6.02 17.94
CA CYS A 177 -0.11 -5.03 19.01
C CYS A 177 -1.22 -4.03 18.67
N SER A 178 -2.03 -3.62 19.64
CA SER A 178 -2.96 -2.51 19.45
C SER A 178 -2.67 -1.40 20.44
N VAL A 179 -2.50 -0.19 19.92
CA VAL A 179 -2.33 1.02 20.71
C VAL A 179 -3.63 1.80 20.63
N VAL A 180 -4.16 2.18 21.79
CA VAL A 180 -5.37 2.99 21.90
C VAL A 180 -4.94 4.34 22.47
N ALA A 181 -5.22 5.41 21.74
CA ALA A 181 -5.09 6.76 22.23
C ALA A 181 -6.47 7.22 22.73
N GLU A 182 -6.58 7.47 24.03
CA GLU A 182 -7.79 7.97 24.66
C GLU A 182 -7.70 9.49 24.81
N GLU A 183 -8.74 10.20 24.35
CA GLU A 183 -8.82 11.67 24.47
C GLU A 183 -9.84 12.01 25.55
N GLY A 184 -9.49 11.73 26.81
CA GLY A 184 -10.32 12.03 27.98
C GLY A 184 -11.62 11.23 28.07
N ALA A 185 -12.07 10.99 29.32
CA ALA A 185 -13.35 10.36 29.66
C ALA A 185 -13.68 9.03 28.92
N GLY A 186 -12.67 8.16 28.71
CA GLY A 186 -12.89 6.76 28.30
C GLY A 186 -13.41 6.57 26.88
N VAL A 187 -13.35 7.59 26.02
CA VAL A 187 -13.65 7.46 24.59
C VAL A 187 -12.33 7.39 23.84
N ALA A 188 -12.04 6.21 23.27
CA ALA A 188 -10.87 5.99 22.43
C ALA A 188 -11.00 6.83 21.15
N ALA A 189 -10.19 7.87 21.02
CA ALA A 189 -10.17 8.72 19.84
C ALA A 189 -9.52 8.01 18.65
N TRP A 190 -8.51 7.16 18.90
CA TRP A 190 -7.79 6.46 17.85
C TRP A 190 -7.33 5.07 18.31
N LYS A 191 -7.55 4.06 17.46
CA LYS A 191 -7.04 2.70 17.68
C LYS A 191 -6.18 2.27 16.51
N ALA A 192 -4.89 2.09 16.76
CA ALA A 192 -3.96 1.52 15.80
C ALA A 192 -3.80 0.02 16.10
N SER A 193 -3.83 -0.83 15.07
CA SER A 193 -3.52 -2.25 15.19
C SER A 193 -2.36 -2.56 14.27
N VAL A 194 -1.19 -2.82 14.86
CA VAL A 194 0.07 -3.09 14.15
C VAL A 194 0.30 -4.60 14.10
N LEU A 195 0.46 -5.15 12.89
CA LEU A 195 0.94 -6.50 12.67
C LEU A 195 2.46 -6.49 12.81
N LEU A 196 2.99 -7.22 13.79
CA LEU A 196 4.41 -7.28 14.10
C LEU A 196 5.05 -8.41 13.28
N GLY A 197 5.85 -8.05 12.29
CA GLY A 197 6.60 -8.97 11.44
C GLY A 197 7.87 -9.54 12.10
N PRO A 198 8.60 -10.39 11.38
CA PRO A 198 9.85 -11.00 11.86
C PRO A 198 10.99 -9.99 12.06
N ILE A 199 10.94 -8.84 11.38
CA ILE A 199 12.00 -7.82 11.33
C ILE A 199 11.85 -6.75 12.45
N ASP A 200 10.73 -6.76 13.18
CA ASP A 200 10.41 -5.77 14.23
C ASP A 200 11.14 -6.06 15.56
N HIS A 201 12.47 -6.13 15.51
CA HIS A 201 13.35 -6.48 16.64
C HIS A 201 13.47 -5.35 17.69
N ILE A 202 13.02 -4.14 17.39
CA ILE A 202 13.13 -2.97 18.29
C ILE A 202 11.85 -2.76 19.11
N LEU A 203 10.67 -3.01 18.52
CA LEU A 203 9.39 -2.70 19.17
C LEU A 203 9.05 -3.66 20.31
N ARG A 204 9.37 -4.95 20.17
CA ARG A 204 9.09 -5.96 21.22
C ARG A 204 9.88 -5.70 22.51
N PRO A 205 11.20 -5.39 22.46
CA PRO A 205 11.92 -4.99 23.67
C PRO A 205 11.44 -3.66 24.26
N LEU A 206 10.96 -2.71 23.45
CA LEU A 206 10.38 -1.45 23.95
C LEU A 206 9.08 -1.67 24.73
N LEU A 207 8.21 -2.57 24.29
CA LEU A 207 6.99 -2.92 25.03
C LEU A 207 7.30 -3.53 26.40
N LEU A 208 8.36 -4.33 26.49
CA LEU A 208 8.84 -4.84 27.78
C LEU A 208 9.39 -3.72 28.67
N LEU A 209 10.11 -2.74 28.11
CA LEU A 209 10.60 -1.59 28.87
C LEU A 209 9.42 -0.78 29.45
N LEU A 210 8.37 -0.56 28.65
CA LEU A 210 7.15 0.13 29.09
C LEU A 210 6.40 -0.64 30.18
N ARG A 211 6.39 -1.98 30.13
CA ARG A 211 5.83 -2.81 31.20
C ARG A 211 6.67 -2.73 32.47
N ALA A 212 7.98 -2.83 32.35
CA ALA A 212 8.90 -2.74 33.48
C ALA A 212 8.86 -1.37 34.16
N SER A 213 8.56 -0.30 33.41
CA SER A 213 8.35 1.05 33.96
C SER A 213 6.93 1.30 34.48
N GLY A 214 6.05 0.29 34.45
CA GLY A 214 4.65 0.39 34.91
C GLY A 214 3.73 1.20 33.99
N GLN A 215 4.23 1.66 32.84
CA GLN A 215 3.47 2.43 31.84
C GLN A 215 2.60 1.53 30.94
N LEU A 216 2.86 0.22 30.93
CA LEU A 216 2.05 -0.78 30.27
C LEU A 216 1.48 -1.75 31.32
N THR A 217 0.20 -1.61 31.62
CA THR A 217 -0.52 -2.49 32.55
C THR A 217 -1.22 -3.62 31.82
N LYS A 218 -1.24 -4.79 32.45
CA LYS A 218 -2.02 -5.93 31.97
C LYS A 218 -3.48 -5.66 32.33
N VAL A 219 -4.34 -5.53 31.33
CA VAL A 219 -5.79 -5.44 31.56
C VAL A 219 -6.31 -6.86 31.74
N ASP A 220 -6.50 -7.26 32.99
CA ASP A 220 -7.25 -8.48 33.30
C ASP A 220 -8.73 -8.22 32.98
N ASN A 221 -9.28 -8.96 32.04
CA ASN A 221 -10.73 -8.97 31.80
C ASN A 221 -11.43 -9.61 33.01
N GLY A 222 -11.65 -8.82 34.07
CA GLY A 222 -12.23 -9.22 35.33
C GLY A 222 -13.64 -8.66 35.56
N ALA A 223 -14.59 -9.58 35.69
CA ALA A 223 -15.76 -9.52 36.59
C ALA A 223 -16.64 -8.25 36.58
N VAL A 224 -17.66 -8.25 35.72
CA VAL A 224 -18.95 -7.63 36.06
C VAL A 224 -19.93 -8.78 36.34
N ALA A 225 -20.52 -8.78 37.53
CA ALA A 225 -21.56 -9.71 37.93
C ALA A 225 -22.71 -9.67 36.92
N VAL A 226 -22.99 -10.80 36.27
CA VAL A 226 -24.13 -10.96 35.36
C VAL A 226 -25.32 -11.42 36.20
N PRO A 227 -26.40 -10.63 36.35
CA PRO A 227 -27.69 -11.23 36.64
C PRO A 227 -28.10 -12.03 35.41
N SER A 228 -28.50 -13.29 35.63
CA SER A 228 -28.98 -14.27 34.65
C SER A 228 -29.55 -13.63 33.37
N ALA A 229 -28.70 -13.50 32.37
CA ALA A 229 -29.07 -13.29 30.99
C ALA A 229 -27.89 -13.81 30.17
N ALA A 230 -28.17 -14.78 29.29
CA ALA A 230 -27.20 -15.40 28.41
C ALA A 230 -26.38 -14.32 27.65
N SER A 231 -25.18 -14.02 28.14
CA SER A 231 -24.29 -13.05 27.52
C SER A 231 -23.69 -13.70 26.27
N VAL A 232 -24.18 -13.29 25.11
CA VAL A 232 -23.63 -13.60 23.80
C VAL A 232 -22.24 -12.96 23.72
N ALA A 233 -21.19 -13.76 23.96
CA ALA A 233 -19.84 -13.40 23.55
C ALA A 233 -19.79 -13.28 22.02
N PRO A 234 -18.95 -12.39 21.43
CA PRO A 234 -18.72 -12.44 19.99
C PRO A 234 -18.20 -13.85 19.65
N PRO A 235 -18.79 -14.55 18.67
CA PRO A 235 -18.44 -15.93 18.41
C PRO A 235 -16.95 -16.00 18.08
N ARG A 236 -16.18 -16.74 18.89
CA ARG A 236 -14.83 -17.15 18.53
C ARG A 236 -14.97 -18.07 17.31
N LEU A 237 -14.86 -17.50 16.12
CA LEU A 237 -14.81 -18.27 14.88
C LEU A 237 -13.54 -19.12 14.94
N SER A 238 -13.66 -20.43 15.20
CA SER A 238 -12.49 -21.30 15.15
C SER A 238 -12.04 -21.42 13.69
N THR A 239 -10.76 -21.17 13.48
CA THR A 239 -10.11 -21.23 12.17
C THR A 239 -9.28 -22.49 12.10
N LEU A 240 -9.55 -23.34 11.11
CA LEU A 240 -8.66 -24.44 10.75
C LEU A 240 -7.58 -23.90 9.81
N TYR A 241 -6.33 -23.91 10.26
CA TYR A 241 -5.18 -23.58 9.43
C TYR A 241 -4.51 -24.86 8.95
N ILE A 242 -4.33 -25.00 7.63
CA ILE A 242 -3.59 -26.12 7.05
C ILE A 242 -2.10 -25.79 7.08
N GLU A 243 -1.35 -26.56 7.86
CA GLU A 243 0.09 -26.40 8.04
C GLU A 243 0.87 -27.24 7.02
N HIS A 244 2.19 -27.00 6.91
CA HIS A 244 3.04 -27.83 6.05
C HIS A 244 3.07 -29.30 6.48
N LYS A 245 3.00 -29.58 7.78
CA LYS A 245 2.96 -30.95 8.33
C LYS A 245 1.71 -31.74 7.95
N ASP A 246 0.64 -31.04 7.57
CA ASP A 246 -0.64 -31.63 7.16
C ASP A 246 -0.61 -32.13 5.71
N ILE A 247 0.48 -31.87 4.97
CA ILE A 247 0.72 -32.41 3.63
C ILE A 247 1.71 -33.57 3.75
N ASP A 248 1.50 -34.64 2.99
CA ASP A 248 2.49 -35.71 2.85
C ASP A 248 3.57 -35.37 1.82
N ASP A 249 4.59 -36.24 1.74
CA ASP A 249 5.74 -36.05 0.86
C ASP A 249 5.34 -36.07 -0.62
N ASP A 250 4.20 -36.70 -0.94
CA ASP A 250 3.60 -36.76 -2.27
C ASP A 250 2.72 -35.52 -2.58
N GLY A 251 2.53 -34.60 -1.65
CA GLY A 251 1.74 -33.37 -1.84
C GLY A 251 0.23 -33.55 -1.66
N HIS A 252 -0.25 -34.67 -1.12
CA HIS A 252 -1.64 -34.88 -0.72
C HIS A 252 -1.90 -34.35 0.68
N LEU A 253 -3.11 -33.85 0.89
CA LEU A 253 -3.57 -33.42 2.21
C LEU A 253 -3.88 -34.66 3.06
N LYS A 254 -3.29 -34.74 4.26
CA LYS A 254 -3.54 -35.81 5.25
C LYS A 254 -4.89 -35.63 5.93
N VAL A 255 -5.98 -35.70 5.15
CA VAL A 255 -7.36 -35.43 5.60
C VAL A 255 -7.73 -36.29 6.81
N ASN A 256 -7.36 -37.57 6.80
CA ASN A 256 -7.67 -38.48 7.90
C ASN A 256 -7.01 -38.06 9.22
N ASP A 257 -5.79 -37.54 9.18
CA ASP A 257 -5.07 -37.10 10.39
C ASP A 257 -5.68 -35.82 10.96
N ILE A 258 -6.10 -34.91 10.08
CA ILE A 258 -6.84 -33.70 10.45
C ILE A 258 -8.16 -34.08 11.11
N LEU A 259 -8.92 -35.00 10.51
CA LEU A 259 -10.21 -35.45 11.03
C LEU A 259 -10.10 -36.23 12.34
N ARG A 260 -9.01 -37.00 12.55
CA ARG A 260 -8.73 -37.69 13.82
C ARG A 260 -8.52 -36.72 14.98
N ASN A 261 -7.97 -35.54 14.71
CA ASN A 261 -7.78 -34.51 15.73
C ASN A 261 -9.04 -33.65 15.89
N GLY A 262 -10.07 -34.21 16.53
CA GLY A 262 -11.38 -33.59 16.72
C GLY A 262 -11.37 -32.18 17.32
N LEU A 263 -10.35 -31.83 18.13
CA LEU A 263 -10.21 -30.49 18.70
C LEU A 263 -9.83 -29.43 17.65
N ARG A 264 -9.08 -29.81 16.59
CA ARG A 264 -8.61 -28.87 15.55
C ARG A 264 -9.74 -28.33 14.67
N TRP A 265 -10.84 -29.08 14.55
CA TRP A 265 -11.92 -28.73 13.63
C TRP A 265 -13.29 -28.61 14.28
N ARG A 266 -13.38 -28.72 15.60
CA ARG A 266 -14.64 -28.52 16.33
C ARG A 266 -15.12 -27.08 16.18
N ASN A 267 -16.38 -26.92 15.77
CA ASN A 267 -17.07 -25.64 15.59
C ASN A 267 -16.41 -24.66 14.59
N ILE A 268 -15.58 -25.16 13.67
CA ILE A 268 -14.88 -24.26 12.75
C ILE A 268 -15.83 -23.56 11.80
N ARG A 269 -15.53 -22.29 11.54
CA ARG A 269 -16.22 -21.46 10.55
C ARG A 269 -15.30 -20.98 9.44
N THR A 270 -13.99 -21.01 9.66
CA THR A 270 -13.00 -20.54 8.69
C THR A 270 -11.99 -21.65 8.39
N ILE A 271 -11.73 -21.90 7.11
CA ILE A 271 -10.59 -22.70 6.65
C ILE A 271 -9.60 -21.76 5.97
N ASN A 272 -8.36 -21.77 6.45
CA ASN A 272 -7.29 -20.94 5.92
C ASN A 272 -6.14 -21.80 5.40
N ASN A 273 -5.47 -21.29 4.37
CA ASN A 273 -4.33 -21.92 3.72
C ASN A 273 -4.64 -23.30 3.13
N LEU A 274 -5.86 -23.53 2.63
CA LEU A 274 -6.20 -24.83 2.03
C LEU A 274 -5.31 -25.08 0.80
N LYS A 275 -4.60 -26.21 0.84
CA LYS A 275 -3.63 -26.64 -0.17
C LYS A 275 -3.46 -28.16 -0.11
N GLY A 276 -2.79 -28.72 -1.11
CA GLY A 276 -2.58 -30.15 -1.25
C GLY A 276 -3.67 -30.82 -2.09
N ARG A 277 -3.29 -31.94 -2.72
CA ARG A 277 -4.22 -32.80 -3.47
C ARG A 277 -5.23 -33.45 -2.53
N ASP A 278 -6.38 -33.86 -3.07
CA ASP A 278 -7.51 -34.45 -2.32
C ASP A 278 -8.16 -33.54 -1.25
N SER A 279 -7.90 -32.23 -1.29
CA SER A 279 -8.48 -31.27 -0.36
C SER A 279 -10.02 -31.19 -0.45
N GLU A 280 -10.61 -31.65 -1.56
CA GLU A 280 -12.05 -31.80 -1.72
C GLU A 280 -12.67 -32.80 -0.73
N LYS A 281 -11.91 -33.81 -0.28
CA LYS A 281 -12.38 -34.79 0.72
C LYS A 281 -12.63 -34.11 2.06
N LEU A 282 -11.77 -33.14 2.43
CA LEU A 282 -11.95 -32.34 3.64
C LEU A 282 -13.19 -31.45 3.50
N LEU A 283 -13.35 -30.75 2.37
CA LEU A 283 -14.50 -29.88 2.14
C LEU A 283 -15.84 -30.63 2.22
N ARG A 284 -15.91 -31.86 1.70
CA ARG A 284 -17.12 -32.70 1.81
C ARG A 284 -17.59 -32.91 3.25
N VAL A 285 -16.66 -33.09 4.18
CA VAL A 285 -16.97 -33.29 5.60
C VAL A 285 -17.36 -31.97 6.26
N MET A 286 -16.73 -30.86 5.86
CA MET A 286 -16.85 -29.57 6.53
C MET A 286 -17.89 -28.62 5.88
N ALA A 287 -18.50 -29.03 4.76
CA ALA A 287 -19.32 -28.20 3.88
C ALA A 287 -20.42 -27.38 4.57
N ARG A 288 -21.01 -27.90 5.65
CA ARG A 288 -22.16 -27.29 6.33
C ARG A 288 -21.79 -26.19 7.33
N HIS A 289 -20.55 -26.17 7.81
CA HIS A 289 -20.16 -25.36 8.96
C HIS A 289 -19.24 -24.18 8.59
N VAL A 290 -18.58 -24.28 7.43
CA VAL A 290 -17.59 -23.29 6.98
C VAL A 290 -18.28 -22.13 6.29
N GLU A 291 -18.02 -20.92 6.80
CA GLU A 291 -18.46 -19.64 6.26
C GLU A 291 -17.35 -18.96 5.45
N GLU A 292 -16.08 -19.21 5.78
CA GLU A 292 -14.94 -18.57 5.11
C GLU A 292 -13.92 -19.61 4.62
N LEU A 293 -13.50 -19.48 3.37
CA LEU A 293 -12.56 -20.41 2.74
C LEU A 293 -11.46 -19.66 1.99
N LYS A 294 -10.21 -19.90 2.37
CA LYS A 294 -9.01 -19.42 1.65
C LYS A 294 -8.19 -20.59 1.11
N ILE A 295 -8.14 -20.71 -0.20
CA ILE A 295 -7.34 -21.68 -0.94
C ILE A 295 -6.08 -20.96 -1.45
N VAL A 296 -4.91 -21.43 -1.01
CA VAL A 296 -3.61 -20.84 -1.41
C VAL A 296 -2.99 -21.61 -2.58
N GLY A 297 -3.33 -22.88 -2.74
CA GLY A 297 -2.94 -23.68 -3.91
C GLY A 297 -3.78 -23.39 -5.16
N LEU A 298 -3.49 -24.10 -6.25
CA LEU A 298 -4.34 -24.10 -7.44
C LEU A 298 -5.58 -24.97 -7.18
N ALA A 299 -6.76 -24.37 -7.31
CA ALA A 299 -8.03 -25.06 -7.20
C ALA A 299 -8.43 -25.64 -8.55
N GLY A 300 -8.53 -26.96 -8.64
CA GLY A 300 -9.07 -27.64 -9.82
C GLY A 300 -10.62 -27.71 -9.82
N PRO A 301 -11.25 -28.10 -10.94
CA PRO A 301 -12.71 -28.17 -11.07
C PRO A 301 -13.38 -29.08 -10.03
N SER A 302 -12.77 -30.21 -9.68
CA SER A 302 -13.30 -31.14 -8.68
C SER A 302 -13.45 -30.51 -7.29
N LEU A 303 -12.46 -29.71 -6.88
CA LEU A 303 -12.52 -28.96 -5.61
C LEU A 303 -13.62 -27.91 -5.67
N MET A 304 -13.71 -27.18 -6.77
CA MET A 304 -14.73 -26.14 -6.96
C MET A 304 -16.15 -26.70 -7.02
N LYS A 305 -16.34 -27.96 -7.45
CA LYS A 305 -17.65 -28.65 -7.38
C LYS A 305 -18.10 -28.88 -5.95
N GLU A 306 -17.18 -29.06 -5.01
CA GLU A 306 -17.55 -29.12 -3.59
C GLU A 306 -17.82 -27.72 -3.03
N VAL A 307 -17.02 -26.72 -3.40
CA VAL A 307 -17.25 -25.31 -3.01
C VAL A 307 -18.64 -24.84 -3.45
N GLN A 308 -19.07 -25.18 -4.67
CA GLN A 308 -20.40 -24.84 -5.19
C GLN A 308 -21.56 -25.33 -4.28
N LYS A 309 -21.38 -26.48 -3.60
CA LYS A 309 -22.42 -27.09 -2.75
C LYS A 309 -22.46 -26.51 -1.33
N MET A 310 -21.47 -25.71 -0.94
CA MET A 310 -21.35 -25.20 0.42
C MET A 310 -22.26 -23.98 0.63
N SER A 311 -23.48 -24.23 1.09
CA SER A 311 -24.53 -23.21 1.27
C SER A 311 -24.24 -22.18 2.38
N SER A 312 -23.33 -22.48 3.30
CA SER A 312 -23.00 -21.60 4.43
C SER A 312 -21.88 -20.60 4.12
N LEU A 313 -21.21 -20.74 2.96
CA LEU A 313 -20.10 -19.86 2.58
C LEU A 313 -20.56 -18.43 2.36
N LYS A 314 -19.82 -17.50 2.97
CA LYS A 314 -19.93 -16.05 2.79
C LYS A 314 -18.69 -15.47 2.13
N LYS A 315 -17.51 -16.02 2.43
CA LYS A 315 -16.23 -15.52 1.93
C LYS A 315 -15.40 -16.60 1.26
N VAL A 316 -14.95 -16.34 0.04
CA VAL A 316 -14.06 -17.25 -0.69
C VAL A 316 -12.88 -16.48 -1.28
N ILE A 317 -11.67 -16.98 -1.04
CA ILE A 317 -10.44 -16.56 -1.70
C ILE A 317 -9.86 -17.77 -2.41
N VAL A 318 -9.76 -17.72 -3.74
CA VAL A 318 -9.37 -18.87 -4.55
C VAL A 318 -8.54 -18.48 -5.77
N LYS A 319 -7.58 -19.34 -6.11
CA LYS A 319 -6.82 -19.27 -7.35
C LYS A 319 -7.13 -20.50 -8.19
N CYS A 320 -7.82 -20.32 -9.31
CA CYS A 320 -8.10 -21.40 -10.24
C CYS A 320 -6.83 -21.79 -11.03
N ASP A 321 -6.73 -23.06 -11.42
CA ASP A 321 -5.69 -23.50 -12.35
C ASP A 321 -6.01 -22.98 -13.76
N ARG A 322 -5.09 -22.18 -14.31
CA ARG A 322 -5.19 -21.55 -15.63
C ARG A 322 -5.21 -22.56 -16.80
N ASN A 323 -4.71 -23.77 -16.58
CA ASN A 323 -4.62 -24.79 -17.63
C ASN A 323 -5.89 -25.64 -17.74
N LEU A 324 -6.81 -25.50 -16.79
CA LEU A 324 -8.05 -26.24 -16.74
C LEU A 324 -9.22 -25.34 -17.16
N VAL A 325 -10.11 -25.92 -17.94
CA VAL A 325 -11.38 -25.32 -18.34
C VAL A 325 -12.54 -26.05 -17.63
N ASP A 326 -13.75 -25.53 -17.72
CA ASP A 326 -14.97 -26.14 -17.15
C ASP A 326 -15.08 -26.11 -15.62
N TYR A 327 -14.88 -24.93 -15.03
CA TYR A 327 -15.22 -24.71 -13.64
C TYR A 327 -16.74 -24.61 -13.43
N PRO A 328 -17.27 -25.15 -12.32
CA PRO A 328 -18.66 -24.95 -11.95
C PRO A 328 -18.91 -23.49 -11.53
N ASP A 329 -20.20 -23.12 -11.54
CA ASP A 329 -20.65 -21.84 -11.00
C ASP A 329 -20.29 -21.69 -9.52
N LEU A 330 -20.11 -20.44 -9.11
CA LEU A 330 -19.85 -20.07 -7.72
C LEU A 330 -21.15 -20.09 -6.88
N PRO A 331 -21.06 -20.31 -5.55
CA PRO A 331 -22.22 -20.19 -4.66
C PRO A 331 -22.82 -18.79 -4.70
N LEU A 332 -24.15 -18.69 -4.82
CA LEU A 332 -24.83 -17.41 -5.04
C LEU A 332 -24.91 -16.53 -3.79
N GLN A 333 -24.78 -17.12 -2.60
CA GLN A 333 -24.93 -16.43 -1.31
C GLN A 333 -23.64 -15.75 -0.81
N LEU A 334 -22.57 -15.74 -1.61
CA LEU A 334 -21.31 -15.11 -1.24
C LEU A 334 -21.46 -13.60 -1.02
N GLU A 335 -20.82 -13.11 0.03
CA GLU A 335 -20.72 -11.70 0.40
C GLU A 335 -19.36 -11.11 -0.02
N GLU A 336 -18.30 -11.92 0.04
CA GLU A 336 -16.95 -11.53 -0.34
C GLU A 336 -16.30 -12.60 -1.24
N LEU A 337 -15.77 -12.19 -2.38
CA LEU A 337 -15.09 -13.08 -3.32
C LEU A 337 -13.77 -12.48 -3.78
N SER A 338 -12.70 -13.27 -3.71
CA SER A 338 -11.45 -13.01 -4.43
C SER A 338 -11.13 -14.21 -5.29
N ILE A 339 -11.05 -14.02 -6.60
CA ILE A 339 -10.80 -15.07 -7.57
C ILE A 339 -9.73 -14.66 -8.57
N SER A 340 -8.71 -15.51 -8.71
CA SER A 340 -7.70 -15.40 -9.77
C SER A 340 -7.92 -16.49 -10.82
N PHE A 341 -7.76 -16.15 -12.10
CA PHE A 341 -8.04 -17.03 -13.26
C PHE A 341 -9.48 -17.56 -13.33
N PRO A 342 -10.53 -16.71 -13.16
CA PRO A 342 -11.91 -17.19 -13.24
C PRO A 342 -12.27 -17.65 -14.66
N SER A 343 -13.20 -18.61 -14.74
CA SER A 343 -13.84 -18.97 -16.00
C SER A 343 -14.92 -17.97 -16.40
N GLU A 344 -15.26 -17.97 -17.69
CA GLU A 344 -16.34 -17.17 -18.27
C GLU A 344 -17.69 -17.36 -17.56
N ASN A 345 -18.08 -18.61 -17.23
CA ASN A 345 -19.33 -18.90 -16.54
C ASN A 345 -19.35 -18.34 -15.11
N GLN A 346 -18.22 -18.43 -14.40
CA GLN A 346 -18.09 -17.88 -13.05
C GLN A 346 -18.25 -16.36 -13.06
N LEU A 347 -17.72 -15.64 -14.06
CA LEU A 347 -17.94 -14.20 -14.20
C LEU A 347 -19.41 -13.86 -14.45
N ARG A 348 -20.09 -14.61 -15.33
CA ARG A 348 -21.54 -14.40 -15.57
C ARG A 348 -22.39 -14.66 -14.33
N CYS A 349 -21.96 -15.60 -13.48
CA CYS A 349 -22.65 -15.94 -12.25
C CYS A 349 -22.66 -14.78 -11.22
N LEU A 350 -21.62 -13.94 -11.19
CA LEU A 350 -21.48 -12.81 -10.24
C LEU A 350 -22.70 -11.87 -10.24
N ARG A 351 -23.30 -11.67 -11.41
CA ARG A 351 -24.46 -10.80 -11.63
C ARG A 351 -25.73 -11.24 -10.89
N ARG A 352 -25.77 -12.51 -10.49
CA ARG A 352 -26.90 -13.18 -9.83
C ARG A 352 -26.69 -13.30 -8.32
N MET A 353 -25.62 -12.72 -7.77
CA MET A 353 -25.28 -12.81 -6.35
C MET A 353 -25.89 -11.62 -5.60
N PRO A 354 -26.97 -11.82 -4.82
CA PRO A 354 -27.72 -10.72 -4.23
C PRO A 354 -27.01 -10.07 -3.04
N MET A 355 -26.05 -10.78 -2.42
CA MET A 355 -25.37 -10.35 -1.19
C MET A 355 -23.92 -9.96 -1.41
N LEU A 356 -23.40 -10.02 -2.64
CA LEU A 356 -21.99 -9.77 -2.93
C LEU A 356 -21.66 -8.29 -2.71
N ARG A 357 -20.82 -8.00 -1.71
CA ARG A 357 -20.39 -6.64 -1.32
C ARG A 357 -18.98 -6.32 -1.75
N SER A 358 -18.10 -7.32 -1.76
CA SER A 358 -16.68 -7.16 -2.10
C SER A 358 -16.25 -8.21 -3.11
N LEU A 359 -15.63 -7.76 -4.20
CA LEU A 359 -15.20 -8.61 -5.30
C LEU A 359 -13.77 -8.23 -5.75
N MET A 360 -12.85 -9.18 -5.77
CA MET A 360 -11.55 -9.06 -6.43
C MET A 360 -11.47 -10.07 -7.58
N VAL A 361 -11.18 -9.59 -8.80
CA VAL A 361 -10.98 -10.42 -10.00
C VAL A 361 -9.61 -10.15 -10.58
N GLU A 362 -8.81 -11.22 -10.69
CA GLU A 362 -7.43 -11.13 -11.20
C GLU A 362 -7.18 -12.13 -12.34
N ASN A 363 -6.32 -11.73 -13.28
CA ASN A 363 -5.75 -12.62 -14.29
C ASN A 363 -6.79 -13.38 -15.12
N TYR A 364 -7.85 -12.72 -15.60
CA TYR A 364 -8.77 -13.31 -16.57
C TYR A 364 -8.03 -13.59 -17.90
N GLN A 365 -8.24 -14.80 -18.44
CA GLN A 365 -7.54 -15.31 -19.64
C GLN A 365 -8.49 -15.98 -20.64
N CYS A 366 -9.79 -16.06 -20.35
CA CYS A 366 -10.77 -16.62 -21.27
C CYS A 366 -11.20 -15.57 -22.32
N PRO A 367 -11.89 -15.95 -23.40
CA PRO A 367 -12.37 -15.00 -24.41
C PRO A 367 -13.16 -13.83 -23.82
N ASN A 368 -13.15 -12.69 -24.50
CA ASN A 368 -13.83 -11.50 -24.00
C ASN A 368 -15.34 -11.70 -23.89
N VAL A 369 -15.89 -11.26 -22.76
CA VAL A 369 -17.33 -11.36 -22.49
C VAL A 369 -17.93 -10.05 -22.06
N PHE A 370 -19.14 -9.81 -22.55
CA PHE A 370 -19.95 -8.66 -22.16
C PHE A 370 -20.95 -9.08 -21.08
N LEU A 371 -20.85 -8.40 -19.95
CA LEU A 371 -21.72 -8.56 -18.80
C LEU A 371 -22.82 -7.50 -18.88
N THR A 372 -24.05 -7.96 -18.72
CA THR A 372 -25.20 -7.06 -18.55
C THR A 372 -25.22 -6.47 -17.13
N PRO A 373 -25.99 -5.41 -16.88
CA PRO A 373 -26.12 -4.83 -15.55
C PRO A 373 -26.54 -5.86 -14.49
N SER A 374 -26.00 -5.71 -13.29
CA SER A 374 -26.32 -6.52 -12.13
C SER A 374 -27.81 -6.51 -11.84
N GLN A 375 -28.34 -7.69 -11.50
CA GLN A 375 -29.72 -7.81 -11.02
C GLN A 375 -29.85 -7.26 -9.60
N HIS A 376 -28.72 -6.99 -8.95
CA HIS A 376 -28.61 -6.64 -7.54
C HIS A 376 -27.60 -5.49 -7.35
N GLY A 377 -28.01 -4.44 -6.65
CA GLY A 377 -27.16 -3.27 -6.37
C GLY A 377 -26.41 -3.37 -5.04
N ALA A 378 -25.83 -4.54 -4.73
CA ALA A 378 -25.21 -4.79 -3.42
C ALA A 378 -23.68 -4.60 -3.40
N LEU A 379 -23.02 -4.61 -4.56
CA LEU A 379 -21.56 -4.55 -4.65
C LEU A 379 -21.06 -3.15 -4.33
N LEU A 380 -20.22 -3.03 -3.31
CA LEU A 380 -19.68 -1.77 -2.81
C LEU A 380 -18.21 -1.59 -3.19
N TRP A 381 -17.46 -2.69 -3.25
CA TRP A 381 -16.03 -2.69 -3.51
C TRP A 381 -15.68 -3.67 -4.64
N LEU A 382 -14.93 -3.18 -5.64
CA LEU A 382 -14.48 -3.96 -6.78
C LEU A 382 -12.98 -3.74 -7.02
N GLY A 383 -12.20 -4.81 -6.97
CA GLY A 383 -10.82 -4.83 -7.44
C GLY A 383 -10.71 -5.59 -8.76
N VAL A 384 -10.07 -4.99 -9.76
CA VAL A 384 -9.81 -5.63 -11.06
C VAL A 384 -8.37 -5.45 -11.50
N CYS A 385 -7.87 -6.47 -12.18
CA CYS A 385 -6.61 -6.41 -12.91
C CYS A 385 -6.90 -6.27 -14.41
N LEU A 386 -6.61 -5.10 -14.98
CA LEU A 386 -6.79 -4.86 -16.41
C LEU A 386 -5.59 -5.42 -17.17
N ASN A 387 -5.81 -6.23 -18.20
CA ASN A 387 -4.78 -6.53 -19.19
C ASN A 387 -5.26 -6.08 -20.57
N GLU A 388 -4.33 -5.77 -21.47
CA GLU A 388 -4.65 -5.27 -22.82
C GLU A 388 -5.67 -6.17 -23.57
N ASN A 389 -5.47 -7.49 -23.52
CA ASN A 389 -6.31 -8.47 -24.21
C ASN A 389 -7.74 -8.57 -23.67
N HIS A 390 -7.97 -8.25 -22.40
CA HIS A 390 -9.27 -8.42 -21.73
C HIS A 390 -9.80 -7.17 -21.04
N LYS A 391 -9.25 -6.00 -21.38
CA LYS A 391 -9.69 -4.67 -20.93
C LYS A 391 -11.21 -4.51 -21.09
N SER A 392 -11.76 -4.92 -22.23
CA SER A 392 -13.19 -4.83 -22.54
C SER A 392 -14.06 -5.64 -21.57
N THR A 393 -13.64 -6.85 -21.19
CA THR A 393 -14.35 -7.69 -20.22
C THR A 393 -14.35 -7.05 -18.83
N MET A 394 -13.20 -6.54 -18.38
CA MET A 394 -13.10 -5.91 -17.07
C MET A 394 -13.87 -4.59 -17.00
N LEU A 395 -13.85 -3.78 -18.06
CA LEU A 395 -14.71 -2.59 -18.17
C LEU A 395 -16.20 -2.98 -18.19
N SER A 396 -16.56 -4.05 -18.89
CA SER A 396 -17.93 -4.57 -18.86
C SER A 396 -18.34 -5.05 -17.46
N LEU A 397 -17.41 -5.62 -16.69
CA LEU A 397 -17.64 -5.99 -15.29
C LEU A 397 -17.86 -4.76 -14.41
N ILE A 398 -17.03 -3.70 -14.58
CA ILE A 398 -17.20 -2.42 -13.88
C ILE A 398 -18.58 -1.83 -14.20
N ARG A 399 -18.95 -1.74 -15.49
CA ARG A 399 -20.27 -1.27 -15.96
C ARG A 399 -21.42 -2.06 -15.35
N ALA A 400 -21.27 -3.37 -15.22
CA ALA A 400 -22.31 -4.22 -14.68
C ALA A 400 -22.68 -3.85 -13.22
N PHE A 401 -21.75 -3.30 -12.45
CA PHE A 401 -21.95 -2.95 -11.03
C PHE A 401 -21.89 -1.43 -10.76
N ALA A 402 -21.87 -0.60 -11.80
CA ALA A 402 -21.61 0.84 -11.69
C ALA A 402 -22.59 1.59 -10.76
N ALA A 403 -23.85 1.14 -10.69
CA ALA A 403 -24.90 1.79 -9.91
C ALA A 403 -24.71 1.72 -8.39
N SER A 404 -23.98 0.71 -7.87
CA SER A 404 -23.78 0.53 -6.42
C SER A 404 -22.32 0.65 -5.98
N LEU A 405 -21.39 0.63 -6.93
CA LEU A 405 -19.96 0.57 -6.66
C LEU A 405 -19.45 1.87 -6.03
N GLN A 406 -18.92 1.78 -4.80
CA GLN A 406 -18.41 2.93 -4.04
C GLN A 406 -16.89 3.05 -4.11
N GLU A 407 -16.18 1.92 -4.13
CA GLU A 407 -14.73 1.88 -4.24
C GLU A 407 -14.29 0.93 -5.35
N LEU A 408 -13.48 1.46 -6.28
CA LEU A 408 -12.90 0.72 -7.39
C LEU A 408 -11.38 0.69 -7.23
N GLN A 409 -10.78 -0.49 -7.24
CA GLN A 409 -9.35 -0.68 -7.26
C GLN A 409 -8.94 -1.25 -8.62
N ILE A 410 -7.98 -0.61 -9.27
CA ILE A 410 -7.47 -1.04 -10.58
C ILE A 410 -5.97 -1.23 -10.49
N PHE A 411 -5.50 -2.41 -10.88
CA PHE A 411 -4.09 -2.63 -11.13
C PHE A 411 -3.70 -2.00 -12.48
N CYS A 412 -2.79 -1.02 -12.46
CA CYS A 412 -2.26 -0.40 -13.67
C CYS A 412 -0.87 0.22 -13.48
N GLY A 413 -0.07 0.18 -14.54
CA GLY A 413 1.24 0.82 -14.62
C GLY A 413 1.16 2.34 -14.84
N THR A 414 2.28 3.02 -14.60
CA THR A 414 2.46 4.46 -14.84
C THR A 414 3.12 4.76 -16.19
N ASN A 415 3.80 3.79 -16.78
CA ASN A 415 4.49 3.89 -18.06
C ASN A 415 4.42 2.52 -18.78
N GLU A 416 4.72 2.52 -20.07
CA GLU A 416 4.79 1.30 -20.90
C GLU A 416 6.01 0.43 -20.56
N ASP A 417 7.07 1.03 -20.02
CA ASP A 417 8.35 0.36 -19.77
C ASP A 417 8.30 -0.64 -18.60
N ASP A 418 7.55 -0.32 -17.54
CA ASP A 418 7.47 -1.14 -16.32
C ASP A 418 6.52 -2.33 -16.50
N PHE A 419 5.35 -2.08 -17.11
CA PHE A 419 4.31 -3.09 -17.32
C PHE A 419 3.50 -2.80 -18.59
N PRO A 420 4.00 -3.16 -19.79
CA PRO A 420 3.40 -2.76 -21.07
C PRO A 420 1.92 -3.16 -21.17
N SER A 421 1.59 -4.39 -20.75
CA SER A 421 0.22 -4.92 -20.82
C SER A 421 -0.74 -4.35 -19.76
N PHE A 422 -0.25 -3.46 -18.89
CA PHE A 422 -1.00 -2.85 -17.78
C PHE A 422 -0.99 -1.32 -17.83
N PHE A 423 -0.47 -0.72 -18.91
CA PHE A 423 -0.50 0.72 -19.14
C PHE A 423 -1.76 1.10 -19.93
N PHE A 424 -2.57 1.98 -19.34
CA PHE A 424 -3.84 2.42 -19.92
C PHE A 424 -3.89 3.96 -19.90
N PRO A 425 -3.46 4.64 -20.98
CA PRO A 425 -3.44 6.10 -21.03
C PRO A 425 -4.86 6.68 -21.00
N ASP A 426 -5.82 6.01 -21.66
CA ASP A 426 -7.21 6.48 -21.79
C ASP A 426 -8.13 5.96 -20.67
N LEU A 427 -7.56 5.44 -19.57
CA LEU A 427 -8.32 4.83 -18.48
C LEU A 427 -9.39 5.76 -17.88
N GLY A 428 -9.12 7.07 -17.84
CA GLY A 428 -10.09 8.06 -17.36
C GLY A 428 -11.34 8.13 -18.23
N GLU A 429 -11.17 8.13 -19.55
CA GLU A 429 -12.26 8.15 -20.53
C GLU A 429 -13.06 6.85 -20.47
N ASP A 430 -12.37 5.70 -20.46
CA ASP A 430 -13.01 4.38 -20.33
C ASP A 430 -13.90 4.29 -19.08
N LEU A 431 -13.43 4.84 -17.95
CA LEU A 431 -14.16 4.83 -16.69
C LEU A 431 -15.32 5.82 -16.67
N ALA A 432 -15.20 6.98 -17.31
CA ALA A 432 -16.31 7.92 -17.42
C ALA A 432 -17.47 7.35 -18.24
N GLU A 433 -17.18 6.55 -19.28
CA GLU A 433 -18.22 5.81 -20.01
C GLU A 433 -18.93 4.75 -19.16
N CYS A 434 -18.38 4.38 -18.00
CA CYS A 434 -18.98 3.36 -17.15
C CYS A 434 -20.14 3.86 -16.28
N SER A 435 -20.44 5.17 -16.28
CA SER A 435 -21.55 5.77 -15.50
C SER A 435 -21.50 5.41 -14.01
N LEU A 436 -20.35 5.67 -13.39
CA LEU A 436 -20.04 5.31 -11.99
C LEU A 436 -20.65 6.29 -10.99
N GLU A 437 -21.98 6.31 -10.89
CA GLU A 437 -22.75 7.29 -10.10
C GLU A 437 -22.49 7.22 -8.59
N ALA A 438 -22.29 6.02 -8.05
CA ALA A 438 -22.09 5.79 -6.62
C ALA A 438 -20.61 5.86 -6.19
N LEU A 439 -19.69 6.02 -7.14
CA LEU A 439 -18.26 5.91 -6.88
C LEU A 439 -17.78 7.09 -6.04
N ARG A 440 -17.07 6.77 -4.97
CA ARG A 440 -16.46 7.74 -4.06
C ARG A 440 -14.95 7.68 -4.12
N ARG A 441 -14.39 6.50 -4.42
CA ARG A 441 -12.96 6.26 -4.33
C ARG A 441 -12.46 5.38 -5.48
N LEU A 442 -11.41 5.84 -6.15
CA LEU A 442 -10.67 5.08 -7.15
C LEU A 442 -9.23 4.89 -6.68
N VAL A 443 -8.78 3.65 -6.53
CA VAL A 443 -7.42 3.32 -6.08
C VAL A 443 -6.64 2.68 -7.23
N LEU A 444 -5.59 3.37 -7.68
CA LEU A 444 -4.63 2.85 -8.65
C LEU A 444 -3.56 2.03 -7.90
N ASN A 445 -3.53 0.72 -8.13
CA ASN A 445 -2.59 -0.20 -7.52
C ASN A 445 -1.36 -0.40 -8.43
N ARG A 446 -0.16 -0.22 -7.86
CA ARG A 446 1.12 -0.16 -8.58
C ARG A 446 2.03 -1.34 -8.20
N GLY A 447 1.64 -2.57 -8.54
CA GLY A 447 2.54 -3.71 -8.32
C GLY A 447 2.91 -3.98 -6.85
N SER A 448 3.80 -4.95 -6.65
CA SER A 448 4.32 -5.36 -5.34
C SER A 448 5.52 -4.52 -4.86
N THR A 449 5.97 -3.55 -5.65
CA THR A 449 6.99 -2.58 -5.22
C THR A 449 6.28 -1.46 -4.49
N SER A 450 6.47 -1.37 -3.18
CA SER A 450 5.86 -0.39 -2.26
C SER A 450 6.16 1.08 -2.58
N GLU A 451 6.88 1.35 -3.67
CA GLU A 451 7.29 2.68 -4.11
C GLU A 451 6.76 2.93 -5.51
N CYS A 452 6.06 4.06 -5.66
CA CYS A 452 5.73 4.58 -6.97
C CYS A 452 7.03 5.08 -7.61
N THR A 453 7.61 4.30 -8.51
CA THR A 453 8.91 4.56 -9.16
C THR A 453 8.93 5.91 -9.89
N ASP A 454 7.80 6.30 -10.48
CA ASP A 454 7.61 7.61 -11.10
C ASP A 454 6.48 8.41 -10.43
N GLY A 455 6.85 9.21 -9.43
CA GLY A 455 5.91 10.08 -8.71
C GLY A 455 5.24 11.13 -9.60
N TYR A 456 5.92 11.64 -10.63
CA TYR A 456 5.37 12.67 -11.52
C TYR A 456 4.36 12.07 -12.50
N ALA A 457 4.69 10.97 -13.17
CA ALA A 457 3.76 10.28 -14.06
C ALA A 457 2.52 9.79 -13.31
N CYS A 458 2.68 9.30 -12.07
CA CYS A 458 1.56 8.92 -11.22
C CYS A 458 0.66 10.10 -10.84
N LEU A 459 1.24 11.25 -10.47
CA LEU A 459 0.47 12.47 -10.18
C LEU A 459 -0.30 12.94 -11.42
N LEU A 460 0.35 12.97 -12.57
CA LEU A 460 -0.28 13.34 -13.84
C LEU A 460 -1.44 12.41 -14.19
N GLN A 461 -1.24 11.08 -14.15
CA GLN A 461 -2.30 10.11 -14.44
C GLN A 461 -3.48 10.25 -13.46
N ARG A 462 -3.22 10.44 -12.16
CA ARG A 462 -4.28 10.68 -11.17
C ARG A 462 -5.05 11.97 -11.44
N GLN A 463 -4.37 13.01 -11.91
CA GLN A 463 -5.02 14.29 -12.23
C GLN A 463 -5.87 14.15 -13.49
N THR A 464 -5.34 13.58 -14.57
CA THR A 464 -6.09 13.34 -15.81
C THR A 464 -7.35 12.51 -15.56
N ILE A 465 -7.26 11.44 -14.76
CA ILE A 465 -8.44 10.63 -14.42
C ILE A 465 -9.44 11.44 -13.58
N ARG A 466 -8.96 12.25 -12.63
CA ARG A 466 -9.82 13.08 -11.79
C ARG A 466 -10.54 14.16 -12.61
N ASP A 467 -9.90 14.72 -13.63
CA ASP A 467 -10.48 15.77 -14.46
C ASP A 467 -11.66 15.26 -15.31
N VAL A 468 -11.68 13.96 -15.62
CA VAL A 468 -12.71 13.31 -16.43
C VAL A 468 -13.81 12.65 -15.57
N LEU A 469 -13.49 12.23 -14.34
CA LEU A 469 -14.45 11.70 -13.39
C LEU A 469 -15.18 12.81 -12.62
N HIS A 470 -16.30 12.46 -11.97
CA HIS A 470 -17.02 13.39 -11.09
C HIS A 470 -16.09 13.96 -10.01
N SER A 471 -16.23 15.25 -9.73
CA SER A 471 -15.38 15.98 -8.76
C SER A 471 -15.44 15.44 -7.32
N SER A 472 -16.43 14.60 -7.02
CA SER A 472 -16.58 13.91 -5.72
C SER A 472 -15.78 12.61 -5.59
N VAL A 473 -15.09 12.17 -6.64
CA VAL A 473 -14.32 10.91 -6.65
C VAL A 473 -12.87 11.15 -6.22
N ASP A 474 -12.48 10.49 -5.14
CA ASP A 474 -11.08 10.49 -4.68
C ASP A 474 -10.22 9.53 -5.51
N VAL A 475 -9.34 10.08 -6.36
CA VAL A 475 -8.37 9.30 -7.15
C VAL A 475 -7.03 9.18 -6.41
N LEU A 476 -6.72 7.96 -5.98
CA LEU A 476 -5.61 7.63 -5.08
C LEU A 476 -4.63 6.67 -5.75
N CYS A 477 -3.39 6.65 -5.24
CA CYS A 477 -2.39 5.65 -5.61
C CYS A 477 -2.01 4.86 -4.35
N GLY A 478 -2.11 3.53 -4.41
CA GLY A 478 -1.77 2.65 -3.27
C GLY A 478 -0.29 2.77 -2.85
N GLY A 479 0.62 2.98 -3.80
CA GLY A 479 2.04 3.19 -3.52
C GLY A 479 2.30 4.54 -2.84
N CYS A 480 1.82 5.64 -3.41
CA CYS A 480 2.08 6.98 -2.88
C CYS A 480 1.43 7.24 -1.51
N GLN A 481 0.29 6.58 -1.20
CA GLN A 481 -0.33 6.71 0.13
C GLN A 481 0.49 6.06 1.24
N SER A 482 1.29 5.05 0.91
CA SER A 482 2.24 4.42 1.84
C SER A 482 3.38 5.38 2.18
N SER A 483 3.71 6.31 1.28
CA SER A 483 4.74 7.34 1.46
C SER A 483 4.25 8.55 2.27
N SER A 484 2.94 8.83 2.32
CA SER A 484 2.37 9.96 3.06
C SER A 484 2.17 9.74 4.57
N VAL A 485 2.62 8.60 5.11
CA VAL A 485 2.74 8.38 6.57
C VAL A 485 4.12 8.86 7.10
N LEU A 486 4.95 9.44 6.22
CA LEU A 486 6.21 10.08 6.54
C LEU A 486 6.24 11.50 5.94
N ALA A 487 5.49 12.42 6.54
CA ALA A 487 5.71 13.86 6.39
C ALA A 487 5.40 14.57 7.71
#